data_AF-A0AAF0VZJ0-F1
#
_entry.id   AF-A0AAF0VZJ0-F1
#
_cell.length_a   1.000
_cell.length_b   1.000
_cell.length_c   1.000
_cell.angle_alpha   90.00
_cell.angle_beta   90.00
_cell.angle_gamma   90.00
#
_symmetry.space_group_name_H-M   'P 1'
#
loop_
_entity.id
_entity.type
_entity.pdbx_description
1 polymer ?
#
loop_
_entity_poly.entity_id
_entity_poly.type
_entity_poly.pdbx_seq_one_letter_code
_entity_poly.pdbx_strand_id
1 'polypeptide(L)' 'MDRNVKNNAGIGGSCTYTATSQNGLPGVDRAFDIAPNGTESFSVLAPVGKYDVLTKCTGTYDGAQVEFGRDAQTVP' A
#
# COMPACT_ATOMS: atom_id res chain seq x y z
N MET A 1 10.04 7.14 -6.62
CA MET A 1 10.12 5.68 -6.87
C MET A 1 8.74 5.22 -7.29
N ASP A 2 8.67 4.52 -8.41
CA ASP A 2 7.41 3.96 -8.92
C ASP A 2 7.12 2.65 -8.20
N ARG A 3 5.93 2.56 -7.62
CA ARG A 3 5.43 1.35 -6.95
C ARG A 3 4.31 0.78 -7.78
N ASN A 4 4.32 -0.54 -7.93
CA ASN A 4 3.29 -1.27 -8.63
C ASN A 4 2.64 -2.25 -7.66
N VAL A 5 1.32 -2.13 -7.50
CA VAL A 5 0.52 -2.99 -6.62
C VAL A 5 -0.46 -3.75 -7.48
N LYS A 6 -0.35 -5.07 -7.46
CA LYS A 6 -1.28 -5.96 -8.14
C LYS A 6 -2.26 -6.54 -7.12
N ASN A 7 -3.54 -6.32 -7.35
CA ASN A 7 -4.60 -6.99 -6.61
C ASN A 7 -4.89 -8.32 -7.29
N ASN A 8 -4.69 -9.43 -6.59
CA ASN A 8 -5.08 -10.76 -7.07
C ASN A 8 -6.43 -11.22 -6.48
N ALA A 9 -7.08 -10.38 -5.65
CA ALA A 9 -8.36 -10.70 -5.07
C ALA A 9 -9.50 -10.43 -6.07
N GLY A 10 -10.58 -11.21 -5.96
CA GLY A 10 -11.82 -11.02 -6.71
C GLY A 10 -12.64 -9.81 -6.27
N ILE A 11 -12.17 -9.03 -5.30
CA ILE A 11 -12.76 -7.77 -4.84
C ILE A 11 -11.77 -6.62 -5.00
N GLY A 12 -12.30 -5.44 -5.28
CA GLY A 12 -11.55 -4.19 -5.24
C GLY A 12 -11.70 -3.50 -3.89
N GLY A 13 -10.96 -2.42 -3.69
CA GLY A 13 -11.09 -1.60 -2.51
C GLY A 13 -10.01 -0.53 -2.40
N SER A 14 -9.91 0.06 -1.22
CA SER A 14 -8.93 1.11 -0.94
C SER A 14 -7.69 0.53 -0.27
N CYS A 15 -6.55 0.93 -0.77
CA CYS A 15 -5.24 0.60 -0.25
C CYS A 15 -4.56 1.84 0.32
N THR A 16 -3.83 1.64 1.41
CA THR A 16 -2.96 2.65 2.02
C THR A 16 -1.54 2.15 1.98
N TYR A 17 -0.66 2.92 1.34
CA TYR A 17 0.78 2.77 1.36
C TYR A 17 1.35 3.73 2.40
N THR A 18 2.04 3.21 3.41
CA THR A 18 2.72 4.00 4.44
C THR A 18 4.19 3.63 4.42
N ALA A 19 5.07 4.61 4.21
CA ALA A 19 6.51 4.45 4.29
C ALA A 19 7.03 5.25 5.49
N THR A 20 7.46 4.56 6.54
CA THR A 20 7.95 5.16 7.78
C THR A 20 9.47 5.13 7.80
N SER A 21 10.12 6.28 7.98
CA SER A 21 11.58 6.31 8.14
C SER A 21 11.98 5.71 9.50
N GLN A 22 12.98 4.82 9.49
CA GLN A 22 13.57 4.30 10.73
C GLN A 22 14.42 5.33 11.48
N ASN A 23 14.75 6.44 10.82
CA ASN A 23 15.62 7.50 11.34
C ASN A 23 14.83 8.70 11.91
N GLY A 24 13.51 8.56 12.09
CA GLY A 24 12.65 9.63 12.62
C GLY A 24 12.32 10.75 11.62
N LEU A 25 12.63 10.57 10.34
CA LEU A 25 12.23 11.49 9.26
C LEU A 25 10.74 11.33 8.91
N PRO A 26 10.11 12.37 8.31
CA PRO A 26 8.74 12.28 7.85
C PRO A 26 8.55 11.09 6.91
N GLY A 27 7.54 10.28 7.20
CA GLY A 27 7.12 9.21 6.32
C GLY A 27 6.34 9.71 5.10
N VAL A 28 5.95 8.76 4.24
CA VAL A 28 5.07 9.03 3.10
C VAL A 28 3.85 8.14 3.21
N ASP A 29 2.68 8.76 3.30
CA ASP A 29 1.39 8.09 3.27
C ASP A 29 0.69 8.38 1.96
N ARG A 30 0.17 7.34 1.31
CA ARG A 30 -0.59 7.45 0.08
C ARG A 30 -1.73 6.45 0.05
N ALA A 31 -2.94 6.97 -0.04
CA ALA A 31 -4.12 6.16 -0.33
C ALA A 31 -4.35 6.08 -1.84
N PHE A 32 -4.80 4.92 -2.31
CA PHE A 32 -5.20 4.68 -3.70
C PHE A 32 -6.25 3.57 -3.74
N ASP A 33 -7.16 3.63 -4.70
CA ASP A 33 -8.14 2.57 -4.92
C ASP A 33 -7.62 1.59 -5.95
N ILE A 34 -7.86 0.29 -5.74
CA ILE A 34 -7.47 -0.78 -6.65
C ILE A 34 -8.68 -1.60 -7.07
N ALA A 35 -8.82 -1.81 -8.38
CA ALA A 35 -9.89 -2.63 -8.93
C ALA A 35 -9.69 -4.13 -8.57
N PRO A 36 -10.77 -4.95 -8.58
CA PRO A 36 -10.67 -6.40 -8.46
C PRO A 36 -9.80 -6.99 -9.58
N ASN A 37 -8.86 -7.88 -9.25
CA ASN A 37 -7.87 -8.42 -10.19
C ASN A 37 -7.06 -7.34 -10.95
N GLY A 38 -7.10 -6.10 -10.46
CA GLY A 38 -6.51 -4.93 -11.10
C GLY A 38 -5.05 -4.75 -10.73
N THR A 39 -4.42 -3.78 -11.37
CA THR A 39 -3.06 -3.35 -11.07
C THR A 39 -3.04 -1.85 -11.03
N GLU A 40 -2.48 -1.29 -9.96
CA GLU A 40 -2.34 0.14 -9.76
C GLU A 40 -0.88 0.51 -9.61
N SER A 41 -0.52 1.63 -10.22
CA SER A 41 0.84 2.15 -10.21
C SER A 41 0.84 3.59 -9.74
N PHE A 42 1.66 3.88 -8.76
CA PHE A 42 1.77 5.21 -8.18
C PHE A 42 3.21 5.53 -7.84
N SER A 43 3.56 6.81 -7.93
CA SER A 43 4.90 7.28 -7.58
C SER A 43 4.86 7.87 -6.17
N VAL A 44 5.78 7.44 -5.32
CA VAL A 44 6.03 8.06 -4.01
C VAL A 44 7.41 8.69 -3.99
N LEU A 45 7.55 9.80 -3.27
CA LEU A 45 8.86 10.29 -2.89
C LEU A 45 9.49 9.26 -1.97
N ALA A 46 10.68 8.78 -2.32
CA ALA A 46 11.37 7.83 -1.47
C ALA A 46 11.85 8.56 -0.20
N PRO A 47 11.57 8.03 1.00
CA PRO A 47 12.17 8.54 2.22
C PRO A 47 13.70 8.44 2.14
N VAL A 48 14.40 9.35 2.82
CA VAL A 48 15.87 9.33 2.89
C VAL A 48 16.31 8.29 3.94
N GLY A 49 17.20 7.38 3.55
CA GLY A 49 17.75 6.33 4.42
C GLY A 49 16.89 5.07 4.49
N LYS A 50 16.97 4.33 5.60
CA LYS A 50 16.19 3.11 5.83
C LYS A 50 14.74 3.45 6.15
N TYR A 51 13.81 2.72 5.54
CA TYR A 51 12.39 2.91 5.80
C TYR A 51 11.61 1.60 5.74
N ASP A 52 10.57 1.52 6.56
CA ASP A 52 9.61 0.44 6.57
C ASP A 52 8.38 0.85 5.78
N VAL A 53 8.04 0.03 4.79
CA VAL A 53 6.87 0.17 3.94
C VAL A 53 5.80 -0.78 4.44
N LEU A 54 4.59 -0.28 4.61
CA LEU A 54 3.40 -1.07 4.86
C LEU A 54 2.33 -0.66 3.83
N THR A 55 1.98 -1.59 2.95
CA THR A 55 0.83 -1.47 2.07
C THR A 55 -0.29 -2.33 2.65
N LYS A 56 -1.46 -1.73 2.90
CA LYS A 56 -2.63 -2.43 3.41
C LYS A 56 -3.84 -2.10 2.55
N CYS A 57 -4.54 -3.12 2.08
CA CYS A 57 -5.70 -3.03 1.21
C CYS A 57 -6.93 -3.61 1.90
N THR A 58 -7.98 -2.80 1.95
CA THR A 58 -9.28 -3.18 2.51
C THR A 58 -10.38 -2.99 1.50
N GLY A 59 -11.36 -3.89 1.48
CA GLY A 59 -12.48 -3.86 0.57
C GLY A 59 -13.73 -4.41 1.25
N THR A 60 -14.89 -4.20 0.64
CA THR A 60 -16.14 -4.76 1.15
C THR A 60 -16.34 -6.15 0.57
N TYR A 61 -16.47 -7.16 1.44
CA TYR A 61 -16.83 -8.52 1.07
C TYR A 61 -18.01 -8.96 1.94
N ASP A 62 -19.07 -9.44 1.30
CA ASP A 62 -20.28 -9.93 1.99
C ASP A 62 -20.88 -8.91 2.97
N GLY A 63 -20.86 -7.61 2.59
CA GLY A 63 -21.36 -6.51 3.41
C GLY A 63 -20.45 -6.08 4.57
N ALA A 64 -19.33 -6.78 4.82
CA ALA A 64 -18.35 -6.43 5.83
C ALA A 64 -17.08 -5.83 5.20
N GLN A 65 -16.44 -4.88 5.89
CA GLN A 65 -15.12 -4.41 5.49
C GLN A 65 -14.07 -5.44 5.92
N VAL A 66 -13.31 -5.96 4.96
CA VAL A 66 -12.27 -6.97 5.16
C VAL A 66 -10.93 -6.46 4.64
N GLU A 67 -9.85 -6.85 5.31
CA GLU A 67 -8.50 -6.71 4.78
C GLU A 67 -8.23 -7.88 3.83
N PHE A 68 -7.98 -7.58 2.55
CA PHE A 68 -7.72 -8.60 1.53
C PHE A 68 -6.28 -8.60 1.04
N GLY A 69 -5.49 -7.60 1.44
CA GLY A 69 -4.09 -7.50 1.06
C GLY A 69 -3.29 -6.75 2.12
N ARG A 70 -2.12 -7.30 2.45
CA ARG A 70 -1.14 -6.64 3.30
C ARG A 70 0.26 -7.05 2.87
N ASP A 71 1.11 -6.06 2.66
CA ASP A 71 2.51 -6.22 2.31
C ASP A 71 3.34 -5.32 3.20
N ALA A 72 4.32 -5.90 3.91
CA ALA A 72 5.23 -5.17 4.76
C ALA A 72 6.65 -5.43 4.28
N GLN A 73 7.40 -4.38 3.97
CA GLN A 73 8.73 -4.46 3.40
C GLN A 73 9.64 -3.44 4.06
N THR A 74 10.81 -3.88 4.53
CA THR A 74 11.88 -2.98 4.96
C THR A 74 12.80 -2.70 3.78
N VAL A 75 13.00 -1.42 3.46
CA VAL A 75 13.92 -0.98 2.41
C VAL A 75 15.21 -0.45 3.06
N PRO A 76 16.38 -1.05 2.73
CA PRO A 76 17.66 -0.65 3.27
C PRO A 76 18.22 0.65 2.69
#